data_AF-A0A9E0SB68-F1
#
_entry.id   AF-A0A9E0SB68-F1
#
_cell.length_a   1.000
_cell.length_b   1.000
_cell.length_c   1.000
_cell.angle_alpha   90.00
_cell.angle_beta   90.00
_cell.angle_gamma   90.00
#
_symmetry.space_group_name_H-M   'P 1'
#
loop_
_entity.id
_entity.type
_entity.pdbx_description
1 polymer ?
#
loop_
_entity_poly.entity_id
_entity_poly.type
_entity_poly.pdbx_seq_one_letter_code
_entity_poly.pdbx_strand_id
1 'polypeptide(L)'
;MKSSLIARLLRITDKQINELLSKSNKLKGQITNLQGALKGLYDEQQREQRFFVETAMNSAVDSGDKAVHGTTIYNAAPYIKHMEHRQEQVKLSLSECQKILAMVQAQLMAEYQKQQQYQKLLEHQKAQEKLEANKREQAEMDEQVAAKLKG
;
A
#
# COMPACT_ATOMS: atom_id res chain seq x y z
N MET A 1 15.64 -1.30 -34.85
CA MET A 1 16.15 -0.37 -33.82
C MET A 1 16.50 -1.16 -32.57
N LYS A 2 17.78 -1.28 -32.18
CA LYS A 2 18.14 -1.90 -30.90
C LYS A 2 17.62 -0.99 -29.79
N SER A 3 16.66 -1.47 -28.99
CA SER A 3 16.19 -0.73 -27.80
C SER A 3 17.41 -0.37 -26.96
N SER A 4 17.62 0.91 -26.67
CA SER A 4 18.68 1.31 -25.74
C SER A 4 18.49 0.59 -24.41
N LEU A 5 19.58 0.24 -23.73
CA LEU A 5 19.54 -0.42 -22.42
C LEU A 5 18.66 0.37 -21.45
N ILE A 6 18.72 1.70 -21.50
CA ILE A 6 17.90 2.62 -20.69
C ILE A 6 16.41 2.45 -20.98
N ALA A 7 16.00 2.32 -22.25
CA ALA A 7 14.59 2.06 -22.60
C ALA A 7 14.09 0.69 -22.13
N ARG A 8 14.99 -0.29 -21.93
CA ARG A 8 14.63 -1.58 -21.32
C ARG A 8 14.51 -1.45 -19.80
N LEU A 9 15.41 -0.71 -19.15
CA LEU A 9 15.37 -0.45 -17.71
C LEU A 9 14.09 0.31 -17.32
N LEU A 10 13.71 1.36 -18.06
CA LEU A 10 12.45 2.09 -17.86
C LEU A 10 11.24 1.15 -17.88
N ARG A 11 11.14 0.27 -18.89
CA ARG A 11 10.05 -0.71 -18.98
C ARG A 11 10.01 -1.69 -17.82
N ILE A 12 11.17 -2.07 -17.27
CA ILE A 12 11.24 -2.94 -16.09
C ILE A 12 10.75 -2.19 -14.85
N THR A 13 11.22 -0.95 -14.67
CA THR A 13 10.81 -0.09 -13.55
C THR A 13 9.30 0.22 -13.61
N ASP A 14 8.74 0.48 -14.80
CA ASP A 14 7.30 0.69 -14.98
C ASP A 14 6.48 -0.54 -14.51
N LYS A 15 6.95 -1.74 -14.85
CA LYS A 15 6.30 -2.98 -14.39
C LYS A 15 6.39 -3.12 -12.87
N GLN A 16 7.55 -2.85 -12.29
CA GLN A 16 7.75 -2.91 -10.83
C GLN A 16 6.87 -1.89 -10.11
N ILE A 17 6.75 -0.67 -10.61
CA ILE A 17 5.86 0.38 -10.08
C ILE A 17 4.41 -0.12 -10.11
N ASN A 18 3.94 -0.66 -11.24
CA ASN A 18 2.57 -1.15 -11.38
C ASN A 18 2.27 -2.34 -10.44
N GLU A 19 3.22 -3.25 -10.26
CA GLU A 19 3.10 -4.35 -9.29
C GLU A 19 3.02 -3.84 -7.85
N LEU A 20 3.89 -2.89 -7.47
CA LEU A 20 3.89 -2.28 -6.13
C LEU A 20 2.61 -1.48 -5.87
N LEU A 21 2.08 -0.76 -6.87
CA LEU A 21 0.78 -0.09 -6.78
C LEU A 21 -0.36 -1.08 -6.55
N SER A 22 -0.38 -2.18 -7.29
CA SER A 22 -1.38 -3.24 -7.11
C SER A 22 -1.31 -3.84 -5.70
N LYS A 23 -0.11 -4.15 -5.20
CA LYS A 23 0.11 -4.63 -3.83
C LYS A 23 -0.35 -3.60 -2.79
N SER A 24 -0.02 -2.33 -2.97
CA SER A 24 -0.43 -1.21 -2.10
C SER A 24 -1.95 -1.09 -2.00
N ASN A 25 -2.64 -1.17 -3.14
CA ASN A 25 -4.11 -1.10 -3.17
C ASN A 25 -4.76 -2.31 -2.50
N LYS A 26 -4.23 -3.52 -2.69
CA LYS A 26 -4.69 -4.72 -1.99
C LYS A 26 -4.53 -4.59 -0.48
N LEU A 27 -3.37 -4.12 -0.02
CA LEU A 27 -3.11 -3.89 1.42
C LEU A 27 -4.05 -2.83 2.00
N LYS A 28 -4.30 -1.72 1.28
CA LYS A 28 -5.28 -0.71 1.71
C LYS A 28 -6.67 -1.32 1.88
N GLY A 29 -7.12 -2.14 0.92
CA GLY A 29 -8.39 -2.86 1.03
C GLY A 29 -8.44 -3.81 2.24
N GLN A 30 -7.37 -4.56 2.50
CA GLN A 30 -7.26 -5.41 3.68
C GLN A 30 -7.33 -4.60 4.98
N ILE A 31 -6.63 -3.47 5.06
CA ILE A 31 -6.67 -2.56 6.21
C ILE A 31 -8.10 -2.04 6.43
N THR A 32 -8.78 -1.58 5.37
CA THR A 32 -10.18 -1.14 5.48
C THR A 32 -11.10 -2.24 6.00
N ASN A 33 -10.94 -3.47 5.52
CA ASN A 33 -11.71 -4.62 5.99
C ASN A 33 -11.43 -4.93 7.46
N LEU A 34 -10.16 -4.90 7.89
CA LEU A 34 -9.77 -5.12 9.29
C LEU A 34 -10.29 -4.00 10.21
N GLN A 35 -10.26 -2.75 9.76
CA GLN A 35 -10.86 -1.62 10.48
C GLN A 35 -12.37 -1.81 10.64
N GLY A 36 -13.06 -2.25 9.59
CA GLY A 36 -14.48 -2.58 9.63
C GLY A 36 -14.78 -3.73 10.60
N ALA A 37 -13.99 -4.80 10.56
CA ALA A 37 -14.12 -5.94 11.48
C ALA A 37 -13.89 -5.52 12.94
N LEU A 38 -12.86 -4.71 13.20
CA LEU A 38 -12.58 -4.20 14.55
C LEU A 38 -13.73 -3.34 15.07
N LYS A 39 -14.28 -2.45 14.24
CA LYS A 39 -15.46 -1.66 14.58
C LYS A 39 -16.66 -2.57 14.89
N GLY A 40 -16.89 -3.60 14.06
CA GLY A 40 -17.95 -4.58 14.28
C GLY A 40 -17.82 -5.29 15.63
N LEU A 41 -16.60 -5.68 16.02
CA LEU A 41 -16.33 -6.28 17.33
C LEU A 41 -16.58 -5.31 18.50
N TYR A 42 -16.26 -4.02 18.32
CA TYR A 42 -16.59 -2.99 19.32
C TYR A 42 -18.10 -2.79 19.46
N ASP A 43 -18.81 -2.70 18.34
CA ASP A 43 -20.27 -2.54 18.33
C ASP A 43 -20.96 -3.77 18.95
N GLU A 44 -20.45 -4.97 18.66
CA GLU A 44 -20.93 -6.24 19.24
C GLU A 44 -20.68 -6.30 20.75
N GLN A 45 -19.47 -5.96 21.21
CA GLN A 45 -19.16 -5.88 22.64
C GLN A 45 -20.10 -4.89 23.37
N GLN A 46 -20.37 -3.72 22.79
CA GLN A 46 -21.28 -2.75 23.39
C GLN A 46 -22.73 -3.21 23.43
N ARG A 47 -23.23 -3.88 22.37
CA ARG A 47 -24.59 -4.42 22.36
C ARG A 47 -24.77 -5.48 23.45
N GLU A 48 -23.79 -6.36 23.57
CA GLU A 48 -23.82 -7.46 24.54
C GLU A 48 -23.68 -6.95 25.97
N GLN A 49 -22.79 -5.98 26.22
CA GLN A 49 -22.71 -5.32 27.52
C GLN A 49 -24.04 -4.68 27.92
N ARG A 50 -24.74 -4.02 26.99
CA ARG A 50 -26.09 -3.48 27.25
C ARG A 50 -27.09 -4.58 27.57
N PHE A 51 -27.10 -5.66 26.78
CA PHE A 51 -27.98 -6.80 27.02
C PHE A 51 -27.76 -7.42 28.40
N PHE A 52 -26.51 -7.63 28.81
CA PHE A 52 -26.19 -8.16 30.14
C PHE A 52 -26.62 -7.20 31.26
N VAL A 53 -26.41 -5.89 31.10
CA VAL A 53 -26.85 -4.89 32.07
C VAL A 53 -28.38 -4.85 32.18
N GLU A 54 -29.09 -4.79 31.06
CA GLU A 54 -30.57 -4.80 31.03
C GLU A 54 -31.13 -6.08 31.63
N THR A 55 -30.58 -7.25 31.25
CA THR A 55 -31.00 -8.54 31.78
C THR A 55 -30.75 -8.65 33.27
N ALA A 56 -29.58 -8.21 33.75
CA ALA A 56 -29.28 -8.19 35.17
C ALA A 56 -30.27 -7.28 35.90
N MET A 57 -30.42 -6.01 35.45
CA MET A 57 -31.31 -5.03 36.08
C MET A 57 -32.77 -5.51 36.14
N ASN A 58 -33.31 -6.03 35.04
CA ASN A 58 -34.68 -6.56 35.00
C ASN A 58 -34.85 -7.80 35.90
N SER A 59 -33.86 -8.71 35.91
CA SER A 59 -33.90 -9.90 36.77
C SER A 59 -33.80 -9.57 38.27
N ALA A 60 -33.16 -8.46 38.65
CA ALA A 60 -33.15 -8.00 40.06
C ALA A 60 -34.45 -7.34 40.49
N VAL A 61 -35.14 -6.66 39.57
CA VAL A 61 -36.45 -6.04 39.85
C VAL A 61 -37.54 -7.13 39.98
N ASP A 62 -37.50 -8.17 39.15
CA ASP A 62 -38.54 -9.20 39.12
C ASP A 62 -38.40 -10.29 40.20
N SER A 63 -37.18 -10.60 40.67
CA SER A 63 -36.97 -11.74 41.57
C SER A 63 -36.66 -11.36 43.03
N GLY A 64 -36.20 -10.13 43.29
CA GLY A 64 -35.66 -9.75 44.62
C GLY A 64 -34.45 -10.60 45.07
N ASP A 65 -33.97 -11.51 44.23
CA ASP A 65 -33.07 -12.59 44.59
C ASP A 65 -31.65 -12.33 44.05
N LYS A 66 -30.75 -12.03 44.98
CA LYS A 66 -29.35 -11.63 44.68
C LYS A 66 -28.55 -12.73 43.98
N ALA A 67 -29.00 -13.99 44.04
CA ALA A 67 -28.34 -15.13 43.41
C ALA A 67 -28.44 -15.12 41.87
N VAL A 68 -29.55 -14.63 41.31
CA VAL A 68 -29.77 -14.50 39.85
C VAL A 68 -28.89 -13.39 39.26
N HIS A 69 -28.65 -12.34 40.04
CA HIS A 69 -27.77 -11.24 39.69
C HIS A 69 -26.30 -11.70 39.59
N GLY A 70 -25.84 -12.52 40.54
CA GLY A 70 -24.47 -13.07 40.56
C GLY A 70 -24.17 -14.00 39.37
N THR A 71 -25.13 -14.85 38.98
CA THR A 71 -24.97 -15.79 37.85
C THR A 71 -24.94 -15.09 36.50
N THR A 72 -25.75 -14.05 36.30
CA THR A 72 -25.77 -13.25 35.06
C THR A 72 -24.45 -12.49 34.85
N ILE A 73 -23.87 -11.94 35.91
CA ILE A 73 -22.57 -11.25 35.87
C ILE A 73 -21.41 -12.24 35.65
N TYR A 74 -21.44 -13.40 36.30
CA TYR A 74 -20.39 -14.43 36.16
C TYR A 74 -20.32 -15.00 34.74
N ASN A 75 -21.46 -15.08 34.05
CA ASN A 75 -21.54 -15.55 32.66
C ASN A 75 -21.07 -14.51 31.63
N ALA A 76 -21.10 -13.21 31.96
CA ALA A 76 -20.64 -12.14 31.06
C ALA A 76 -19.12 -12.00 30.99
N ALA A 77 -18.40 -12.33 32.08
CA ALA A 77 -16.94 -12.16 32.16
C ALA A 77 -16.13 -13.00 31.13
N PRO A 78 -16.43 -14.29 30.90
CA PRO A 78 -15.76 -15.07 29.84
C PRO A 78 -16.00 -14.51 28.44
N TYR A 79 -17.21 -14.01 28.18
CA TYR A 79 -17.58 -13.43 26.90
C TYR A 79 -16.81 -12.14 26.60
N ILE A 80 -16.72 -11.23 27.60
CA ILE A 80 -15.95 -9.99 27.47
C ILE A 80 -14.49 -10.29 27.16
N LYS A 81 -13.86 -11.23 27.87
CA LYS A 81 -12.47 -11.65 27.61
C LYS A 81 -12.28 -12.23 26.21
N HIS A 82 -13.23 -13.03 25.73
CA HIS A 82 -13.18 -13.57 24.37
C HIS A 82 -13.26 -12.46 23.32
N MET A 83 -14.10 -11.44 23.53
CA MET A 83 -14.20 -10.29 22.63
C MET A 83 -12.94 -9.43 22.65
N GLU A 84 -12.38 -9.16 23.82
CA GLU A 84 -11.10 -8.44 23.96
C GLU A 84 -9.97 -9.16 23.22
N HIS A 85 -9.89 -10.48 23.36
CA HIS A 85 -8.89 -11.28 22.65
C HIS A 85 -9.05 -11.19 21.12
N ARG A 86 -10.29 -11.31 20.61
CA ARG A 86 -10.56 -11.14 19.17
C ARG A 86 -10.20 -9.74 18.68
N GLN A 87 -10.52 -8.69 19.45
CA GLN A 87 -10.14 -7.32 19.12
C GLN A 87 -8.62 -7.16 19.06
N GLU A 88 -7.89 -7.76 20.00
CA GLU A 88 -6.42 -7.71 20.02
C GLU A 88 -5.80 -8.41 18.81
N GLN A 89 -6.29 -9.59 18.43
CA GLN A 89 -5.86 -10.28 17.21
C GLN A 89 -6.05 -9.40 15.97
N VAL A 90 -7.22 -8.77 15.81
CA VAL A 90 -7.49 -7.89 14.66
C VAL A 90 -6.59 -6.65 14.68
N LYS A 91 -6.31 -6.07 15.86
CA LYS A 91 -5.35 -4.95 16.01
C LYS A 91 -3.94 -5.34 15.61
N LEU A 92 -3.49 -6.54 15.98
CA LEU A 92 -2.16 -7.05 15.60
C LEU A 92 -2.07 -7.20 14.08
N SER A 93 -3.04 -7.87 13.45
CA SER A 93 -3.09 -8.02 11.98
C SER A 93 -3.15 -6.66 11.27
N LEU A 94 -3.90 -5.70 11.82
CA LEU A 94 -3.99 -4.35 11.27
C LEU A 94 -2.64 -3.61 11.34
N SER A 95 -1.95 -3.71 12.48
CA SER A 95 -0.61 -3.15 12.67
C SER A 95 0.40 -3.76 11.69
N GLU A 96 0.37 -5.08 11.49
CA GLU A 96 1.21 -5.77 10.52
C GLU A 96 0.94 -5.32 9.08
N CYS A 97 -0.34 -5.25 8.68
CA CYS A 97 -0.72 -4.78 7.36
C CYS A 97 -0.26 -3.33 7.12
N GLN A 98 -0.36 -2.46 8.12
CA GLN A 98 0.11 -1.07 8.05
C GLN A 98 1.63 -0.98 7.90
N LYS A 99 2.39 -1.80 8.64
CA LYS A 99 3.86 -1.89 8.49
C LYS A 99 4.25 -2.32 7.08
N ILE A 100 3.61 -3.37 6.56
CA ILE A 100 3.87 -3.87 5.20
C ILE A 100 3.49 -2.79 4.17
N LEU A 101 2.38 -2.09 4.36
CA LEU A 101 1.98 -0.99 3.47
C LEU A 101 3.03 0.12 3.45
N ALA A 102 3.56 0.52 4.60
CA ALA A 102 4.62 1.53 4.68
C ALA A 102 5.89 1.08 3.94
N MET A 103 6.28 -0.20 4.07
CA MET A 103 7.42 -0.76 3.33
C MET A 103 7.18 -0.75 1.82
N VAL A 104 5.99 -1.14 1.36
CA VAL A 104 5.62 -1.11 -0.07
C VAL A 104 5.62 0.31 -0.61
N GLN A 105 5.15 1.29 0.17
CA GLN A 105 5.17 2.71 -0.21
C GLN A 105 6.61 3.24 -0.31
N ALA A 106 7.49 2.86 0.60
CA ALA A 106 8.90 3.22 0.54
C ALA A 106 9.58 2.63 -0.71
N GLN A 107 9.32 1.35 -1.03
CA GLN A 107 9.80 0.71 -2.26
C GLN A 107 9.27 1.43 -3.51
N LEU A 108 7.99 1.78 -3.53
CA LEU A 108 7.37 2.50 -4.63
C LEU A 108 8.06 3.85 -4.87
N MET A 109 8.37 4.60 -3.81
CA MET A 109 9.10 5.86 -3.91
C MET A 109 10.51 5.67 -4.46
N ALA A 110 11.22 4.63 -4.03
CA ALA A 110 12.53 4.31 -4.57
C ALA A 110 12.47 3.97 -6.08
N GLU A 111 11.46 3.21 -6.52
CA GLU A 111 11.29 2.90 -7.94
C GLU A 111 10.92 4.13 -8.79
N TYR A 112 10.08 5.03 -8.28
CA TYR A 112 9.83 6.32 -8.96
C TYR A 112 11.09 7.17 -9.10
N GLN A 113 11.94 7.22 -8.07
CA GLN A 113 13.22 7.93 -8.15
C GLN A 113 14.14 7.33 -9.22
N LYS A 114 14.24 6.00 -9.29
CA LYS A 114 15.00 5.31 -10.34
C LYS A 114 14.44 5.61 -11.73
N GLN A 115 13.12 5.57 -11.90
CA GLN A 115 12.46 5.89 -13.16
C GLN A 115 12.83 7.30 -13.64
N GLN A 116 12.77 8.30 -12.77
CA GLN A 116 13.16 9.68 -13.09
C GLN A 116 14.64 9.79 -13.49
N GLN A 117 15.54 9.06 -12.82
CA GLN A 117 16.95 9.03 -13.19
C GLN A 117 17.16 8.42 -14.58
N TYR A 118 16.49 7.30 -14.89
CA TYR A 118 16.56 6.69 -16.20
C TYR A 118 15.97 7.58 -17.30
N GLN A 119 14.94 8.35 -17.00
CA GLN A 119 14.35 9.31 -17.94
C GLN A 119 15.35 10.43 -18.29
N LYS A 120 16.00 11.02 -17.28
CA LYS A 120 17.05 12.03 -17.50
C LYS A 120 18.23 11.47 -18.32
N LEU A 121 18.65 10.24 -18.03
CA LEU A 121 19.72 9.58 -18.80
C LEU A 121 19.30 9.34 -20.25
N LEU A 122 18.05 8.96 -20.49
CA LEU A 122 17.54 8.76 -21.86
C LEU A 122 17.50 10.08 -22.64
N GLU A 123 17.08 11.17 -22.01
CA GLU A 123 17.07 12.50 -22.61
C GLU A 123 18.47 12.98 -22.96
N HIS A 124 19.43 12.82 -22.04
CA HIS A 124 20.83 13.13 -22.29
C HIS A 124 21.41 12.31 -23.45
N GLN A 125 21.13 11.00 -23.48
CA GLN A 125 21.59 10.13 -24.58
C GLN A 125 21.02 10.61 -25.92
N LYS A 126 19.72 10.92 -25.99
CA LYS A 126 19.10 11.45 -27.22
C LYS A 126 19.69 12.80 -27.65
N ALA A 127 19.99 13.68 -26.69
CA ALA A 127 20.62 14.96 -26.99
C ALA A 127 22.02 14.78 -27.57
N GLN A 128 22.81 13.86 -27.01
CA GLN A 128 24.15 13.54 -27.48
C GLN A 128 24.13 12.88 -28.87
N GLU A 129 23.22 11.91 -29.11
CA GLU A 129 23.04 11.28 -30.42
C GLU A 129 22.68 12.29 -31.52
N LYS A 130 21.80 13.27 -31.22
CA LYS A 130 21.47 14.36 -32.15
C LYS A 130 22.69 15.24 -32.45
N LEU A 131 23.48 15.55 -31.43
CA LEU A 131 24.65 16.42 -31.57
C LEU A 131 25.76 15.74 -32.39
N GLU A 132 25.95 14.43 -32.20
CA GLU A 132 26.86 13.62 -33.02
C GLU A 132 26.36 13.47 -34.46
N ALA A 133 25.06 13.28 -34.68
CA ALA A 133 24.47 13.24 -36.03
C ALA A 133 24.70 14.56 -36.79
N ASN A 134 24.39 15.70 -36.17
CA ASN A 134 24.62 17.02 -36.76
C ASN A 134 26.11 17.24 -37.11
N LYS A 135 27.03 16.81 -36.24
CA LYS A 135 28.48 16.91 -36.51
C LYS A 135 28.91 16.05 -37.70
N ARG A 136 28.36 14.86 -37.86
CA ARG A 136 28.64 13.97 -38.99
C ARG A 136 28.09 14.55 -40.30
N GLU A 137 26.85 15.03 -40.29
CA GLU A 137 26.23 15.68 -41.45
C GLU A 137 27.01 16.93 -41.89
N GLN A 138 27.46 17.75 -40.93
CA GLN A 138 28.30 18.91 -41.20
C GLN A 138 29.64 18.51 -41.82
N ALA A 139 30.31 17.49 -41.26
CA ALA A 139 31.58 17.00 -41.79
C ALA A 139 31.43 16.41 -43.22
N GLU A 140 30.36 15.68 -43.49
CA GLU A 140 30.06 15.15 -44.83
C GLU A 140 29.78 16.27 -45.84
N MET A 141 29.06 17.33 -45.45
CA MET A 141 28.86 18.51 -46.29
C MET A 141 30.18 19.23 -46.59
N ASP A 142 31.01 19.47 -45.56
CA ASP A 142 32.29 20.16 -45.71
C ASP A 142 33.25 19.37 -46.61
N GLU A 143 33.26 18.04 -46.50
CA GLU A 143 34.06 17.15 -47.36
C GLU A 143 33.57 17.16 -48.81
N GLN A 144 32.25 17.17 -49.05
CA GLN A 144 31.68 17.31 -50.39
C GLN A 144 31.98 18.66 -51.04
N VAL A 145 31.97 19.76 -50.26
CA VAL A 145 32.34 21.09 -50.75
C VAL A 145 33.84 21.15 -51.08
N ALA A 146 34.69 20.61 -50.21
CA ALA A 146 36.13 20.55 -50.44
C ALA A 146 36.50 19.71 -51.68
N ALA A 147 35.77 18.62 -51.95
CA ALA A 147 35.96 17.80 -53.15
C ALA A 147 35.58 18.56 -54.44
N LYS A 148 34.52 19.38 -54.43
CA LYS A 148 34.09 20.18 -55.59
C LYS A 148 34.99 21.37 -55.92
N LEU A 149 35.77 21.86 -54.95
CA LEU A 149 36.71 22.98 -55.15
C LEU A 149 38.09 22.54 -55.65
N LYS A 150 38.39 21.23 -55.61
CA LYS A 150 39.68 20.64 -56.04
C LYS A 150 39.62 19.90 -57.39
N GLY A 151 38.42 19.70 -57.94
CA GLY A 151 38.20 19.17 -59.30
C GLY A 151 37.84 20.29 -60.26
#